data_AF-A0A951WJ28-F1
#
_entry.id   AF-A0A951WJ28-F1
#
_cell.length_a   1.000
_cell.length_b   1.000
_cell.length_c   1.000
_cell.angle_alpha   90.00
_cell.angle_beta   90.00
_cell.angle_gamma   90.00
#
_symmetry.space_group_name_H-M   'P 1'
#
loop_
_entity.id
_entity.type
_entity.pdbx_description
1 polymer ?
#
loop_
_entity_poly.entity_id
_entity_poly.type
_entity_poly.pdbx_seq_one_letter_code
_entity_poly.pdbx_strand_id
1 'polypeptide(L)'
;MNLVKSMIVSLILAAVPQAEAVTVNLSPGWNLVSPVLAQAKAVDQFLTDHASGCSITKIWEYSGGWAQYVPSGINQINTIKPGQGYWFLVSGACDVTTNDTTPGYAYSFESSGWKLIGSNSQADVSIDSAGLLNPANFSSGDASGVIKIWEYSGSSGWKSWQPSGASALSAMRPGYGYWMLLSTGGISLDSSNSSLADLLPPVCPGCPPIQ
;
A
#
# COMPACT_ATOMS: atom_id res chain seq x y z
N MET A 1 -63.08 -5.51 -18.16
CA MET A 1 -62.61 -4.93 -16.89
C MET A 1 -61.10 -5.09 -16.87
N ASN A 2 -60.36 -4.11 -17.41
CA ASN A 2 -58.92 -4.22 -17.62
C ASN A 2 -58.17 -3.72 -16.38
N LEU A 3 -57.56 -4.65 -15.65
CA LEU A 3 -56.68 -4.35 -14.53
C LEU A 3 -55.31 -3.93 -15.09
N VAL A 4 -55.01 -2.62 -15.09
CA VAL A 4 -53.65 -2.13 -15.27
C VAL A 4 -52.92 -2.32 -13.94
N LYS A 5 -52.04 -3.32 -13.85
CA LYS A 5 -51.15 -3.51 -12.71
C LYS A 5 -50.13 -2.38 -12.70
N SER A 6 -50.34 -1.41 -11.81
CA SER A 6 -49.39 -0.34 -11.52
C SER A 6 -48.15 -0.96 -10.85
N MET A 7 -47.03 -0.95 -11.57
CA MET A 7 -45.75 -1.44 -11.07
C MET A 7 -45.01 -0.25 -10.46
N ILE A 8 -44.99 -0.18 -9.12
CA ILE A 8 -44.14 0.77 -8.39
C ILE A 8 -42.70 0.29 -8.55
N VAL A 9 -41.91 1.00 -9.35
CA VAL A 9 -40.46 0.83 -9.41
C VAL A 9 -39.87 1.57 -8.22
N SER A 10 -39.61 0.84 -7.13
CA SER A 10 -38.79 1.35 -6.03
C SER A 10 -37.33 1.42 -6.48
N LEU A 11 -36.89 2.63 -6.84
CA LEU A 11 -35.49 2.91 -7.11
C LEU A 11 -34.72 2.89 -5.78
N ILE A 12 -34.06 1.78 -5.47
CA ILE A 12 -33.13 1.71 -4.34
C ILE A 12 -31.86 2.46 -4.76
N LEU A 13 -31.68 3.67 -4.24
CA LEU A 13 -30.41 4.38 -4.33
C LEU A 13 -29.42 3.64 -3.42
N ALA A 14 -28.62 2.73 -3.98
CA ALA A 14 -27.44 2.26 -3.27
C ALA A 14 -26.52 3.47 -3.07
N ALA A 15 -26.27 3.86 -1.82
CA ALA A 15 -25.21 4.81 -1.52
C ALA A 15 -23.91 4.19 -2.03
N VAL A 16 -23.35 4.74 -3.10
CA VAL A 16 -22.01 4.37 -3.53
C VAL A 16 -21.10 4.74 -2.36
N PRO A 17 -20.36 3.79 -1.76
CA PRO A 17 -19.41 4.13 -0.71
C PRO A 17 -18.43 5.14 -1.30
N GLN A 18 -18.52 6.38 -0.85
CA GLN A 18 -17.63 7.43 -1.29
C GLN A 18 -16.25 7.11 -0.72
N ALA A 19 -15.26 7.00 -1.60
CA ALA A 19 -13.87 6.83 -1.19
C ALA A 19 -13.48 7.96 -0.22
N GLU A 20 -13.08 7.62 1.00
CA GLU A 20 -12.49 8.62 1.89
C GLU A 20 -11.10 8.97 1.37
N ALA A 21 -10.87 10.28 1.20
CA ALA A 21 -9.58 10.78 0.78
C ALA A 21 -8.55 10.59 1.89
N VAL A 22 -7.40 10.04 1.54
CA VAL A 22 -6.24 9.91 2.42
C VAL A 22 -5.27 11.05 2.08
N THR A 23 -5.05 11.94 3.04
CA THR A 23 -4.09 13.04 2.93
C THR A 23 -2.88 12.78 3.82
N VAL A 24 -1.69 12.91 3.25
CA VAL A 24 -0.41 12.86 3.96
C VAL A 24 0.27 14.22 3.88
N ASN A 25 0.56 14.82 5.02
CA ASN A 25 1.32 16.07 5.08
C ASN A 25 2.82 15.76 5.02
N LEU A 26 3.48 16.23 3.97
CA LEU A 26 4.92 16.11 3.80
C LEU A 26 5.62 17.32 4.39
N SER A 27 6.68 17.07 5.17
CA SER A 27 7.55 18.11 5.70
C SER A 27 8.76 18.33 4.78
N PRO A 28 9.39 19.52 4.76
CA PRO A 28 10.62 19.72 3.99
C PRO A 28 11.67 18.65 4.33
N GLY A 29 12.34 18.11 3.31
CA GLY A 29 13.27 16.99 3.45
C GLY A 29 12.65 15.65 3.04
N TRP A 30 13.21 14.56 3.58
CA TRP A 30 12.81 13.19 3.28
C TRP A 30 11.56 12.78 4.05
N ASN A 31 10.58 12.23 3.34
CA ASN A 31 9.36 11.67 3.90
C ASN A 31 9.19 10.24 3.41
N LEU A 32 8.76 9.35 4.28
CA LEU A 32 8.51 7.96 3.94
C LEU A 32 7.00 7.77 3.70
N VAL A 33 6.63 7.55 2.43
CA VAL A 33 5.25 7.68 1.93
C VAL A 33 4.85 6.40 1.19
N SER A 34 3.58 6.02 1.27
CA SER A 34 2.96 5.00 0.43
C SER A 34 1.56 5.45 0.05
N PRO A 35 1.39 6.13 -1.09
CA PRO A 35 0.08 6.61 -1.52
C PRO A 35 -0.93 5.47 -1.62
N VAL A 36 -2.18 5.73 -1.24
CA VAL A 36 -3.25 4.73 -1.31
C VAL A 36 -3.83 4.76 -2.71
N LEU A 37 -3.60 3.68 -3.47
CA LEU A 37 -3.96 3.61 -4.89
C LEU A 37 -4.68 2.29 -5.18
N ALA A 38 -5.70 2.34 -6.03
CA ALA A 38 -6.38 1.14 -6.52
C ALA A 38 -5.53 0.41 -7.57
N GLN A 39 -4.72 1.15 -8.33
CA GLN A 39 -3.87 0.63 -9.39
C GLN A 39 -2.59 1.47 -9.53
N ALA A 40 -1.58 0.90 -10.18
CA ALA A 40 -0.35 1.63 -10.46
C ALA A 40 -0.62 2.85 -11.35
N LYS A 41 0.06 3.96 -11.05
CA LYS A 41 0.00 5.21 -11.84
C LYS A 41 1.39 5.57 -12.32
N ALA A 42 1.50 6.13 -13.53
CA ALA A 42 2.76 6.72 -13.99
C ALA A 42 3.19 7.84 -13.02
N VAL A 43 4.49 7.99 -12.76
CA VAL A 43 4.98 8.97 -11.77
C VAL A 43 4.48 10.38 -12.10
N ASP A 44 4.60 10.83 -13.35
CA ASP A 44 4.16 12.18 -13.75
C ASP A 44 2.65 12.40 -13.58
N GLN A 45 1.86 11.37 -13.88
CA GLN A 45 0.41 11.41 -13.68
C GLN A 45 0.08 11.49 -12.18
N PHE A 46 0.73 10.67 -11.36
CA PHE A 46 0.55 10.67 -9.92
C PHE A 46 0.89 12.06 -9.32
N LEU A 47 2.02 12.63 -9.72
CA LEU A 47 2.45 13.94 -9.24
C LEU A 47 1.46 15.05 -9.63
N THR A 48 0.93 14.98 -10.85
CA THR A 48 -0.08 15.93 -11.34
C THR A 48 -1.40 15.82 -10.58
N ASP A 49 -1.89 14.59 -10.38
CA ASP A 49 -3.22 14.33 -9.82
C ASP A 49 -3.27 14.51 -8.30
N HIS A 50 -2.20 14.14 -7.60
CA HIS A 50 -2.21 13.97 -6.14
C HIS A 50 -1.23 14.86 -5.40
N ALA A 51 -0.27 15.47 -6.10
CA ALA A 51 0.84 16.21 -5.48
C ALA A 51 1.18 17.51 -6.23
N SER A 52 0.22 18.13 -6.94
CA SER A 52 0.46 19.33 -7.76
C SER A 52 0.92 20.56 -6.96
N GLY A 53 0.62 20.61 -5.66
CA GLY A 53 1.14 21.62 -4.72
C GLY A 53 2.51 21.28 -4.13
N CYS A 54 3.09 20.13 -4.46
CA CYS A 54 4.36 19.66 -3.90
C CYS A 54 5.55 19.96 -4.82
N SER A 55 6.60 20.53 -4.25
CA SER A 55 7.91 20.62 -4.90
C SER A 55 8.75 19.38 -4.60
N ILE A 56 8.37 18.25 -5.21
CA ILE A 56 9.13 16.99 -5.11
C ILE A 56 10.37 17.08 -6.00
N THR A 57 11.54 16.85 -5.40
CA THR A 57 12.84 16.96 -6.08
C THR A 57 13.48 15.61 -6.35
N LYS A 58 13.10 14.59 -5.57
CA LYS A 58 13.59 13.22 -5.75
C LYS A 58 12.63 12.22 -5.12
N ILE A 59 12.50 11.07 -5.76
CA ILE A 59 11.82 9.90 -5.21
C ILE A 59 12.80 8.72 -5.22
N TRP A 60 12.86 7.96 -4.14
CA TRP A 60 13.51 6.65 -4.12
C TRP A 60 12.52 5.53 -3.83
N GLU A 61 12.78 4.38 -4.42
CA GLU A 61 12.13 3.11 -4.17
C GLU A 61 13.20 2.07 -3.84
N TYR A 62 12.85 1.10 -3.01
CA TYR A 62 13.70 -0.06 -2.76
C TYR A 62 12.95 -1.36 -3.02
N SER A 63 13.40 -2.11 -4.03
CA SER A 63 12.85 -3.42 -4.39
C SER A 63 13.99 -4.36 -4.76
N GLY A 64 14.72 -4.86 -3.75
CA GLY A 64 15.94 -5.65 -3.93
C GLY A 64 17.16 -4.84 -4.40
N GLY A 65 16.97 -3.55 -4.65
CA GLY A 65 17.95 -2.57 -5.04
C GLY A 65 17.29 -1.19 -5.05
N TRP A 66 18.12 -0.16 -5.05
CA TRP A 66 17.62 1.21 -5.09
C TRP A 66 17.35 1.67 -6.52
N ALA A 67 16.18 2.27 -6.71
CA ALA A 67 15.82 3.00 -7.91
C ALA A 67 15.49 4.44 -7.54
N GLN A 68 15.65 5.36 -8.49
CA GLN A 68 15.32 6.77 -8.29
C GLN A 68 14.44 7.33 -9.41
N TYR A 69 13.71 8.38 -9.07
CA TYR A 69 13.12 9.33 -9.99
C TYR A 69 13.57 10.74 -9.60
N VAL A 70 13.98 11.53 -10.57
CA VAL A 70 14.35 12.94 -10.45
C VAL A 70 13.61 13.68 -11.56
N PRO A 71 12.79 14.70 -11.25
CA PRO A 71 12.14 15.50 -12.29
C PRO A 71 13.16 16.02 -13.31
N SER A 72 12.87 15.81 -14.60
CA SER A 72 13.77 16.17 -15.71
C SER A 72 15.15 15.49 -15.70
N GLY A 73 15.31 14.40 -14.96
CA GLY A 73 16.56 13.63 -14.83
C GLY A 73 16.49 12.22 -15.43
N ILE A 74 17.49 11.39 -15.08
CA ILE A 74 17.52 9.97 -15.43
C ILE A 74 16.70 9.18 -14.40
N ASN A 75 15.65 8.52 -14.88
CA ASN A 75 14.66 7.85 -14.05
C ASN A 75 14.71 6.33 -14.21
N GLN A 76 14.64 5.63 -13.09
CA GLN A 76 14.50 4.17 -13.00
C GLN A 76 13.12 3.77 -12.45
N ILE A 77 12.42 4.71 -11.81
CA ILE A 77 11.05 4.56 -11.35
C ILE A 77 10.13 5.29 -12.34
N ASN A 78 9.24 4.54 -12.98
CA ASN A 78 8.28 5.09 -13.95
C ASN A 78 6.83 5.02 -13.44
N THR A 79 6.59 4.25 -12.37
CA THR A 79 5.25 4.03 -11.82
C THR A 79 5.26 4.06 -10.30
N ILE A 80 4.28 4.72 -9.69
CA ILE A 80 3.91 4.57 -8.28
C ILE A 80 2.89 3.43 -8.18
N LYS A 81 3.27 2.38 -7.46
CA LYS A 81 2.49 1.15 -7.28
C LYS A 81 1.76 1.12 -5.93
N PRO A 82 0.54 0.57 -5.87
CA PRO A 82 -0.14 0.24 -4.62
C PRO A 82 0.72 -0.62 -3.71
N GLY A 83 0.66 -0.39 -2.41
CA GLY A 83 1.34 -1.21 -1.38
C GLY A 83 2.87 -1.03 -1.30
N GLN A 84 3.45 -0.24 -2.19
CA GLN A 84 4.89 0.03 -2.22
C GLN A 84 5.20 1.31 -1.44
N GLY A 85 6.26 1.27 -0.62
CA GLY A 85 6.77 2.46 0.06
C GLY A 85 7.80 3.21 -0.80
N TYR A 86 7.89 4.52 -0.62
CA TYR A 86 8.78 5.43 -1.32
C TYR A 86 9.33 6.50 -0.38
N TRP A 87 10.55 6.95 -0.66
CA TRP A 87 11.12 8.14 -0.04
C TRP A 87 10.93 9.34 -0.94
N PHE A 88 10.15 10.32 -0.50
CA PHE A 88 9.91 11.57 -1.22
C PHE A 88 10.74 12.68 -0.60
N LEU A 89 11.61 13.30 -1.39
CA LEU A 89 12.33 14.51 -1.02
C LEU A 89 11.56 15.73 -1.51
N VAL A 90 11.04 16.52 -0.58
CA VAL A 90 10.32 17.77 -0.89
C VAL A 90 11.10 18.98 -0.39
N SER A 91 11.11 20.07 -1.17
CA SER A 91 11.79 21.31 -0.77
C SER A 91 10.94 22.20 0.14
N GLY A 92 9.62 21.99 0.18
CA GLY A 92 8.67 22.72 1.02
C GLY A 92 7.59 21.79 1.58
N ALA A 93 6.91 22.24 2.64
CA ALA A 93 5.78 21.50 3.18
C ALA A 93 4.64 21.48 2.15
N CYS A 94 3.99 20.34 1.98
CA CYS A 94 2.90 20.17 1.03
C CYS A 94 2.07 18.93 1.40
N ASP A 95 0.92 18.78 0.73
CA ASP A 95 0.03 17.66 0.95
C ASP A 95 -0.03 16.76 -0.28
N VAL A 96 -0.01 15.46 -0.04
CA VAL A 96 -0.33 14.44 -1.03
C VAL A 96 -1.67 13.83 -0.67
N THR A 97 -2.65 13.94 -1.57
CA THR A 97 -4.02 13.45 -1.33
C THR A 97 -4.43 12.42 -2.37
N THR A 98 -4.75 11.21 -1.93
CA THR A 98 -5.30 10.12 -2.76
C THR A 98 -6.74 9.82 -2.39
N ASN A 99 -7.57 9.50 -3.38
CA ASN A 99 -9.01 9.31 -3.23
C ASN A 99 -9.50 7.98 -3.84
N ASP A 100 -8.59 7.02 -3.99
CA ASP A 100 -8.92 5.69 -4.50
C ASP A 100 -9.53 4.84 -3.37
N THR A 101 -10.54 4.03 -3.69
CA THR A 101 -11.04 2.98 -2.79
C THR A 101 -10.22 1.72 -2.99
N THR A 102 -9.68 1.18 -1.89
CA THR A 102 -8.87 -0.05 -1.92
C THR A 102 -9.51 -1.10 -1.02
N PRO A 103 -9.70 -2.35 -1.49
CA PRO A 103 -10.30 -3.40 -0.66
C PRO A 103 -9.38 -3.85 0.49
N GLY A 104 -8.11 -3.44 0.47
CA GLY A 104 -7.12 -3.65 1.52
C GLY A 104 -5.70 -3.74 0.96
N TYR A 105 -4.80 -4.41 1.68
CA TYR A 105 -3.42 -4.66 1.27
C TYR A 105 -3.20 -6.10 0.82
N ALA A 106 -2.29 -6.25 -0.12
CA ALA A 106 -1.68 -7.52 -0.49
C ALA A 106 -0.18 -7.32 -0.76
N TYR A 107 0.63 -8.29 -0.38
CA TYR A 107 2.07 -8.29 -0.63
C TYR A 107 2.55 -9.68 -1.03
N SER A 108 3.54 -9.73 -1.93
CA SER A 108 4.31 -10.94 -2.23
C SER A 108 5.80 -10.61 -2.19
N PHE A 109 6.54 -11.37 -1.39
CA PHE A 109 7.97 -11.18 -1.16
C PHE A 109 8.74 -12.47 -1.47
N GLU A 110 9.39 -12.50 -2.63
CA GLU A 110 10.18 -13.67 -3.07
C GLU A 110 11.48 -13.85 -2.28
N SER A 111 11.96 -12.82 -1.59
CA SER A 111 13.26 -12.81 -0.90
C SER A 111 13.17 -12.29 0.53
N SER A 112 14.10 -12.72 1.38
CA SER A 112 14.29 -12.21 2.73
C SER A 112 14.92 -10.81 2.73
N GLY A 113 15.14 -10.24 3.92
CA GLY A 113 15.74 -8.93 4.11
C GLY A 113 14.72 -7.80 4.08
N TRP A 114 15.24 -6.57 4.03
CA TRP A 114 14.41 -5.37 4.07
C TRP A 114 13.54 -5.22 2.83
N LYS A 115 12.29 -4.81 3.04
CA LYS A 115 11.31 -4.46 2.02
C LYS A 115 10.74 -3.09 2.37
N LEU A 116 10.63 -2.22 1.38
CA LEU A 116 9.99 -0.93 1.52
C LEU A 116 8.53 -1.11 1.11
N ILE A 117 7.59 -0.86 2.01
CA ILE A 117 6.18 -1.22 1.84
C ILE A 117 5.26 -0.08 2.31
N GLY A 118 3.96 -0.20 2.07
CA GLY A 118 2.96 0.55 2.82
C GLY A 118 1.59 -0.11 2.77
N SER A 119 0.68 0.35 3.64
CA SER A 119 -0.52 -0.41 3.99
C SER A 119 -1.60 -0.48 2.92
N ASN A 120 -1.50 0.27 1.82
CA ASN A 120 -2.54 0.45 0.78
C ASN A 120 -3.99 0.32 1.28
N SER A 121 -4.25 0.91 2.44
CA SER A 121 -5.49 0.79 3.21
C SER A 121 -5.97 2.19 3.51
N GLN A 122 -7.29 2.39 3.53
CA GLN A 122 -7.91 3.65 3.91
C GLN A 122 -8.07 3.81 5.43
N ALA A 123 -7.79 2.76 6.20
CA ALA A 123 -7.81 2.77 7.67
C ALA A 123 -6.49 2.26 8.26
N ASP A 124 -6.26 2.61 9.53
CA ASP A 124 -5.14 2.08 10.31
C ASP A 124 -5.22 0.55 10.41
N VAL A 125 -4.08 -0.10 10.20
CA VAL A 125 -3.93 -1.56 10.28
C VAL A 125 -3.08 -1.90 11.50
N SER A 126 -3.65 -2.49 12.54
CA SER A 126 -2.89 -2.97 13.70
C SER A 126 -1.79 -3.96 13.27
N ILE A 127 -0.61 -3.90 13.90
CA ILE A 127 0.53 -4.78 13.60
C ILE A 127 0.51 -6.06 14.47
N ASP A 128 -0.57 -6.36 15.15
CA ASP A 128 -0.70 -7.54 16.01
C ASP A 128 -1.37 -8.71 15.28
N SER A 129 -1.66 -9.78 16.03
CA SER A 129 -2.35 -10.98 15.54
C SER A 129 -3.82 -10.76 15.18
N ALA A 130 -4.39 -9.58 15.46
CA ALA A 130 -5.73 -9.21 15.03
C ALA A 130 -5.72 -8.39 13.73
N GLY A 131 -4.57 -7.81 13.36
CA GLY A 131 -4.38 -7.04 12.12
C GLY A 131 -3.40 -7.71 11.16
N LEU A 132 -2.37 -6.97 10.74
CA LEU A 132 -1.37 -7.36 9.73
C LEU A 132 -0.78 -8.76 9.99
N LEU A 133 -0.44 -9.05 11.26
CA LEU A 133 0.23 -10.29 11.65
C LEU A 133 -0.75 -11.40 12.07
N ASN A 134 -2.03 -11.26 11.72
CA ASN A 134 -2.96 -12.36 11.81
C ASN A 134 -2.47 -13.51 10.91
N PRO A 135 -2.22 -14.72 11.44
CA PRO A 135 -1.77 -15.86 10.65
C PRO A 135 -2.66 -16.17 9.44
N ALA A 136 -3.97 -15.87 9.51
CA ALA A 136 -4.91 -16.07 8.41
C ALA A 136 -4.61 -15.21 7.18
N ASN A 137 -3.93 -14.07 7.36
CA ASN A 137 -3.52 -13.22 6.24
C ASN A 137 -2.37 -13.85 5.44
N PHE A 138 -1.62 -14.79 6.01
CA PHE A 138 -0.43 -15.37 5.39
C PHE A 138 -0.78 -16.66 4.67
N SER A 139 -0.32 -16.83 3.43
CA SER A 139 -0.57 -18.08 2.69
C SER A 139 0.05 -19.32 3.34
N SER A 140 1.09 -19.15 4.16
CA SER A 140 1.70 -20.21 4.97
C SER A 140 0.96 -20.50 6.28
N GLY A 141 0.04 -19.62 6.70
CA GLY A 141 -0.52 -19.63 8.06
C GLY A 141 0.49 -19.22 9.14
N ASP A 142 1.63 -18.61 8.78
CA ASP A 142 2.69 -18.24 9.72
C ASP A 142 3.25 -16.83 9.44
N ALA A 143 3.12 -15.96 10.44
CA ALA A 143 3.62 -14.58 10.43
C ALA A 143 5.07 -14.44 10.97
N SER A 144 5.69 -15.52 11.45
CA SER A 144 7.03 -15.51 12.08
C SER A 144 8.15 -15.01 11.16
N GLY A 145 7.91 -15.02 9.85
CA GLY A 145 8.79 -14.46 8.83
C GLY A 145 8.99 -12.94 8.96
N VAL A 146 8.05 -12.22 9.57
CA VAL A 146 8.13 -10.76 9.78
C VAL A 146 8.77 -10.46 11.14
N ILE A 147 9.99 -9.94 11.13
CA ILE A 147 10.80 -9.81 12.36
C ILE A 147 11.05 -8.38 12.80
N LYS A 148 10.79 -7.38 11.93
CA LYS A 148 10.90 -5.96 12.28
C LYS A 148 10.04 -5.11 11.34
N ILE A 149 9.39 -4.09 11.86
CA ILE A 149 8.77 -3.04 11.04
C ILE A 149 9.22 -1.68 11.57
N TRP A 150 9.65 -0.79 10.69
CA TRP A 150 9.99 0.60 11.01
C TRP A 150 9.10 1.57 10.26
N GLU A 151 8.65 2.59 10.96
CA GLU A 151 8.08 3.82 10.42
C GLU A 151 9.09 4.95 10.58
N TYR A 152 9.16 5.83 9.59
CA TYR A 152 9.80 7.13 9.74
C TYR A 152 8.76 8.23 9.56
N SER A 153 8.56 9.01 10.61
CA SER A 153 7.73 10.22 10.59
C SER A 153 8.66 11.41 10.83
N GLY A 154 8.89 12.25 9.81
CA GLY A 154 9.95 13.28 9.84
C GLY A 154 10.03 14.10 11.13
N SER A 155 8.89 14.45 11.74
CA SER A 155 8.81 15.19 13.00
C SER A 155 8.94 14.33 14.27
N SER A 156 8.52 13.06 14.21
CA SER A 156 8.52 12.13 15.36
C SER A 156 9.69 11.15 15.35
N GLY A 157 10.53 11.20 14.31
CA GLY A 157 11.64 10.28 14.10
C GLY A 157 11.19 8.85 13.78
N TRP A 158 12.04 7.90 14.16
CA TRP A 158 11.85 6.48 13.88
C TRP A 158 11.05 5.78 14.98
N LYS A 159 10.05 5.01 14.58
CA LYS A 159 9.31 4.09 15.47
C LYS A 159 9.39 2.67 14.92
N SER A 160 9.41 1.68 15.80
CA SER A 160 9.41 0.29 15.35
C SER A 160 8.50 -0.62 16.14
N TRP A 161 8.14 -1.69 15.44
CA TRP A 161 7.57 -2.90 15.97
C TRP A 161 8.58 -4.05 15.86
N GLN A 162 8.56 -4.96 16.82
CA GLN A 162 9.26 -6.25 16.79
C GLN A 162 8.44 -7.33 17.54
N PRO A 163 8.61 -8.63 17.24
CA PRO A 163 7.81 -9.71 17.83
C PRO A 163 7.87 -9.79 19.36
N SER A 164 9.01 -9.42 19.95
CA SER A 164 9.25 -9.46 21.38
C SER A 164 10.00 -8.22 21.86
N GLY A 165 9.61 -7.66 22.99
CA GLY A 165 10.22 -6.46 23.57
C GLY A 165 9.40 -5.20 23.33
N ALA A 166 9.99 -4.03 23.60
CA ALA A 166 9.29 -2.76 23.47
C ALA A 166 9.06 -2.40 21.99
N SER A 167 7.80 -2.12 21.65
CA SER A 167 7.37 -1.64 20.33
C SER A 167 6.69 -0.28 20.49
N ALA A 168 7.20 0.73 19.78
CA ALA A 168 6.64 2.07 19.74
C ALA A 168 5.72 2.30 18.53
N LEU A 169 5.68 1.33 17.61
CA LEU A 169 4.77 1.29 16.47
C LEU A 169 3.75 0.17 16.70
N SER A 170 2.46 0.51 16.65
CA SER A 170 1.36 -0.44 16.89
C SER A 170 0.44 -0.63 15.68
N ALA A 171 0.45 0.30 14.73
CA ALA A 171 -0.39 0.26 13.55
C ALA A 171 0.32 0.86 12.33
N MET A 172 -0.03 0.38 11.14
CA MET A 172 0.32 0.99 9.87
C MET A 172 -0.83 1.92 9.43
N ARG A 173 -0.52 3.21 9.35
CA ARG A 173 -1.42 4.29 8.94
C ARG A 173 -1.49 4.45 7.42
N PRO A 174 -2.68 4.78 6.86
CA PRO A 174 -2.88 5.12 5.45
C PRO A 174 -1.91 6.20 4.96
N GLY A 175 -1.29 5.99 3.80
CA GLY A 175 -0.42 6.98 3.17
C GLY A 175 1.03 6.98 3.65
N TYR A 176 1.36 6.29 4.74
CA TYR A 176 2.73 6.22 5.28
C TYR A 176 3.47 5.00 4.75
N GLY A 177 4.78 5.14 4.53
CA GLY A 177 5.65 4.02 4.16
C GLY A 177 6.32 3.38 5.38
N TYR A 178 6.77 2.14 5.20
CA TYR A 178 7.41 1.34 6.25
C TYR A 178 8.55 0.50 5.69
N TRP A 179 9.54 0.24 6.53
CA TRP A 179 10.52 -0.80 6.27
C TRP A 179 10.13 -2.06 7.02
N MET A 180 9.92 -3.15 6.30
CA MET A 180 9.64 -4.48 6.85
C MET A 180 10.85 -5.38 6.66
N LEU A 181 11.35 -5.99 7.72
CA LEU A 181 12.42 -6.98 7.67
C LEU A 181 11.83 -8.38 7.68
N LEU A 182 12.21 -9.16 6.69
CA LEU A 182 11.82 -10.56 6.55
C LEU A 182 12.99 -11.48 6.85
N SER A 183 12.79 -12.51 7.65
CA SER A 183 13.80 -13.55 7.91
C SER A 183 13.93 -14.53 6.74
N THR A 184 12.85 -14.73 5.96
CA THR A 184 12.76 -15.62 4.80
C THR A 184 12.09 -14.91 3.61
N GLY A 185 12.26 -15.45 2.41
CA GLY A 185 11.43 -15.12 1.25
C GLY A 185 10.23 -16.06 1.13
N GLY A 186 9.50 -15.95 0.03
CA GLY A 186 8.27 -16.72 -0.22
C GLY A 186 7.12 -16.34 0.71
N ILE A 187 7.09 -15.09 1.19
CA ILE A 187 6.01 -14.60 2.06
C ILE A 187 4.98 -13.91 1.19
N SER A 188 3.75 -14.42 1.24
CA SER A 188 2.58 -13.81 0.62
C SER A 188 1.54 -13.54 1.68
N LEU A 189 1.00 -12.32 1.71
CA LEU A 189 -0.05 -11.94 2.64
C LEU A 189 -1.11 -11.02 2.02
N ASP A 190 -2.37 -11.20 2.43
CA ASP A 190 -3.52 -10.45 1.94
C ASP A 190 -4.53 -10.20 3.08
N SER A 191 -4.95 -8.94 3.23
CA SER A 191 -5.95 -8.48 4.21
C SER A 191 -7.37 -8.99 3.98
N SER A 192 -7.68 -9.50 2.79
CA SER A 192 -9.02 -9.99 2.44
C SER A 192 -9.27 -11.43 2.89
N ASN A 193 -8.27 -12.11 3.47
CA ASN A 193 -8.24 -13.57 3.67
C ASN A 193 -8.48 -14.36 2.37
N SER A 194 -8.31 -13.73 1.20
CA SER A 194 -8.29 -14.43 -0.08
C SER A 194 -6.91 -15.07 -0.24
N SER A 195 -6.85 -16.32 -0.66
CA SER A 195 -5.59 -16.85 -1.18
C SER A 195 -5.19 -16.01 -2.39
N LEU A 196 -3.94 -15.58 -2.53
CA LEU A 196 -3.49 -14.93 -3.78
C LEU A 196 -3.70 -15.84 -5.01
N ALA A 197 -3.81 -17.16 -4.80
CA ALA A 197 -4.19 -18.11 -5.85
C ALA A 197 -5.62 -17.90 -6.38
N ASP A 198 -6.50 -17.25 -5.60
CA ASP A 198 -7.87 -16.90 -5.99
C ASP A 198 -7.92 -15.53 -6.71
N LEU A 199 -6.85 -14.72 -6.63
CA LEU A 199 -6.71 -13.42 -7.29
C LEU A 199 -5.91 -13.49 -8.60
N LEU A 200 -5.18 -14.59 -8.83
CA LEU A 200 -4.62 -14.93 -10.14
C LEU A 200 -5.65 -15.76 -10.91
N PRO A 201 -5.84 -15.54 -12.23
CA PRO A 201 -6.72 -16.42 -13.00
C PRO A 201 -6.22 -17.87 -12.83
N PRO A 202 -7.13 -18.85 -12.64
CA PRO A 202 -6.73 -20.23 -12.54
C PRO A 202 -5.84 -20.57 -13.74
N VAL A 203 -4.75 -21.28 -13.48
CA VAL A 203 -3.88 -21.81 -14.53
C VAL A 203 -4.79 -22.50 -15.54
N CYS A 204 -4.90 -21.92 -16.74
CA CYS A 204 -5.77 -22.46 -17.77
C CYS A 204 -5.37 -23.93 -17.99
N PRO A 205 -6.31 -24.89 -17.93
CA PRO A 205 -6.00 -26.28 -18.23
C PRO A 205 -5.36 -26.36 -19.63
N GLY A 206 -4.06 -26.69 -19.67
CA GLY A 206 -3.29 -26.78 -20.92
C GLY A 206 -2.35 -25.61 -21.23
N CYS A 207 -2.22 -24.61 -20.35
CA CYS A 207 -1.21 -23.57 -20.54
C CYS A 207 0.19 -24.09 -20.19
N PRO A 208 1.21 -23.87 -21.05
CA PRO A 208 2.57 -24.33 -20.78
C PRO A 208 3.14 -23.65 -19.53
N PRO A 209 3.97 -24.35 -18.72
CA PRO A 209 4.55 -23.77 -17.52
C PRO A 209 5.40 -22.55 -17.88
N ILE A 210 5.26 -21.49 -17.09
CA ILE A 210 6.14 -20.32 -17.18
C ILE A 210 7.55 -20.80 -16.81
N GLN A 211 8.50 -20.64 -17.75
CA GLN A 211 9.90 -21.00 -17.56
C GLN A 211 10.61 -20.10 -16.55
#